data_AF-A0A964FH98-F1
#
_entry.id   AF-A0A964FH98-F1
#
_cell.length_a   1.000
_cell.length_b   1.000
_cell.length_c   1.000
_cell.angle_alpha   90.00
_cell.angle_beta   90.00
_cell.angle_gamma   90.00
#
_symmetry.space_group_name_H-M   'P 1'
#
loop_
_entity.id
_entity.type
_entity.pdbx_description
1 polymer ?
#
loop_
_entity_poly.entity_id
_entity_poly.type
_entity_poly.pdbx_seq_one_letter_code
_entity_poly.pdbx_strand_id
1 'polypeptide(L)'
;MKTASYLSWAGTFTLTIATTLITNTPVRSEAPIFRCDRSSGIPTTVVQSQRHGSVKIIEWKSTQFGDKFDPETRCNLVSRKFEKFAKAGTLKYFTTGSVNRQPVICAVASQSSPCDSESMLYTLRKDVSARETLKLLLDIKSGATGNALNETESRIYVDFDEIVRAKSQASQASQASQASQTQPLF
;
A
#
# COMPACT_ATOMS: atom_id res chain seq x y z
N MET A 1 -40.29 47.65 -68.07
CA MET A 1 -40.91 48.65 -67.17
C MET A 1 -41.37 47.93 -65.91
N LYS A 2 -40.95 48.46 -64.73
CA LYS A 2 -41.59 48.46 -63.39
C LYS A 2 -42.25 47.15 -62.89
N THR A 3 -42.12 46.67 -61.66
CA THR A 3 -41.35 46.89 -60.41
C THR A 3 -41.78 45.69 -59.55
N ALA A 4 -40.88 45.03 -58.82
CA ALA A 4 -41.30 44.05 -57.81
C ALA A 4 -40.52 44.24 -56.50
N SER A 5 -41.32 44.29 -55.45
CA SER A 5 -41.08 44.71 -54.08
C SER A 5 -39.94 43.97 -53.36
N TYR A 6 -39.14 44.72 -52.61
CA TYR A 6 -38.18 44.19 -51.64
C TYR A 6 -38.85 44.08 -50.27
N LEU A 7 -38.99 42.86 -49.75
CA LEU A 7 -39.22 42.62 -48.33
C LEU A 7 -37.85 42.55 -47.65
N SER A 8 -37.58 43.51 -46.77
CA SER A 8 -36.44 43.46 -45.86
C SER A 8 -36.59 42.28 -44.90
N TRP A 9 -35.80 41.24 -45.10
CA TRP A 9 -35.50 40.28 -44.05
C TRP A 9 -34.23 40.76 -43.36
N ALA A 10 -34.27 41.00 -42.05
CA ALA A 10 -33.07 41.14 -41.24
C ALA A 10 -32.85 39.80 -40.54
N GLY A 11 -32.16 38.89 -41.22
CA GLY A 11 -31.76 37.61 -40.62
C GLY A 11 -30.51 37.80 -39.77
N THR A 12 -30.66 38.07 -38.48
CA THR A 12 -29.54 38.04 -37.52
C THR A 12 -29.17 36.59 -37.21
N PHE A 13 -28.14 36.08 -37.89
CA PHE A 13 -27.48 34.83 -37.52
C PHE A 13 -26.62 35.06 -36.28
N THR A 14 -27.10 34.71 -35.09
CA THR A 14 -26.27 34.69 -33.87
C THR A 14 -25.54 33.36 -33.77
N LEU A 15 -24.25 33.35 -34.06
CA LEU A 15 -23.38 32.18 -33.87
C LEU A 15 -23.03 32.06 -32.39
N THR A 16 -23.76 31.25 -31.63
CA THR A 16 -23.40 30.94 -30.24
C THR A 16 -22.27 29.90 -30.23
N ILE A 17 -21.05 30.35 -29.98
CA ILE A 17 -19.90 29.47 -29.75
C ILE A 17 -20.10 28.79 -28.40
N ALA A 18 -20.51 27.51 -28.42
CA ALA A 18 -20.58 26.70 -27.22
C ALA A 18 -19.14 26.29 -26.82
N THR A 19 -18.52 27.04 -25.91
CA THR A 19 -17.25 26.65 -25.30
C THR A 19 -17.48 25.49 -24.35
N THR A 20 -17.10 24.28 -24.75
CA THR A 20 -17.02 23.13 -23.84
C THR A 20 -15.86 23.33 -22.86
N LEU A 21 -16.18 23.52 -21.58
CA LEU A 21 -15.17 23.50 -20.52
C LEU A 21 -14.68 22.05 -20.39
N ILE A 22 -13.46 21.78 -20.82
CA ILE A 22 -12.76 20.51 -20.52
C ILE A 22 -12.48 20.52 -19.01
N THR A 23 -13.36 19.92 -18.23
CA THR A 23 -13.14 19.74 -16.80
C THR A 23 -12.01 18.73 -16.61
N ASN A 24 -10.80 19.22 -16.40
CA ASN A 24 -9.64 18.41 -16.06
C ASN A 24 -9.78 17.90 -14.62
N THR A 25 -10.53 16.82 -14.41
CA THR A 25 -10.57 16.17 -13.09
C THR A 25 -9.23 15.49 -12.85
N PRO A 26 -8.46 15.87 -11.80
CA PRO A 26 -7.25 15.14 -11.48
C PRO A 26 -7.62 13.68 -11.16
N VAL A 27 -6.96 12.73 -11.81
CA VAL A 27 -7.04 11.32 -11.44
C VAL A 27 -6.49 11.21 -10.02
N ARG A 28 -7.39 11.21 -9.04
CA ARG A 28 -7.02 10.99 -7.65
C ARG A 28 -6.61 9.53 -7.55
N SER A 29 -5.30 9.27 -7.48
CA SER A 29 -4.80 7.96 -7.03
C SER A 29 -5.44 7.70 -5.67
N GLU A 30 -6.33 6.72 -5.59
CA GLU A 30 -7.00 6.38 -4.34
C GLU A 30 -5.92 5.83 -3.39
N ALA A 31 -5.95 6.30 -2.14
CA ALA A 31 -4.98 5.83 -1.16
C ALA A 31 -5.15 4.31 -0.98
N PRO A 32 -4.04 3.56 -0.81
CA PRO A 32 -4.14 2.13 -0.54
C PRO A 32 -4.97 1.87 0.73
N ILE A 33 -5.87 0.90 0.67
CA ILE A 33 -6.76 0.55 1.79
C ILE A 33 -6.22 -0.69 2.50
N PHE A 34 -6.04 -0.61 3.81
CA PHE A 34 -5.53 -1.69 4.64
C PHE A 34 -6.62 -2.31 5.50
N ARG A 35 -6.61 -3.64 5.59
CA ARG A 35 -7.53 -4.39 6.44
C ARG A 35 -6.88 -5.67 6.97
N CYS A 36 -7.45 -6.18 8.05
CA CYS A 36 -7.18 -7.54 8.50
C CYS A 36 -8.12 -8.51 7.75
N ASP A 37 -7.55 -9.32 6.87
CA ASP A 37 -8.24 -10.41 6.18
C ASP A 37 -8.18 -11.70 7.02
N ARG A 38 -9.31 -12.40 7.09
CA ARG A 38 -9.51 -13.62 7.87
C ARG A 38 -9.96 -14.78 7.00
N SER A 39 -10.19 -14.55 5.72
CA SER A 39 -10.77 -15.53 4.79
C SER A 39 -9.89 -16.78 4.62
N SER A 40 -8.57 -16.65 4.76
CA SER A 40 -7.61 -17.74 4.60
C SER A 40 -7.31 -18.53 5.89
N GLY A 41 -8.05 -18.30 6.99
CA GLY A 41 -7.83 -18.96 8.29
C GLY A 41 -6.61 -18.47 9.09
N ILE A 42 -5.67 -17.79 8.44
CA ILE A 42 -4.56 -17.06 9.07
C ILE A 42 -4.88 -15.56 9.03
N PRO A 43 -4.99 -14.86 10.18
CA PRO A 43 -5.18 -13.42 10.19
C PRO A 43 -4.06 -12.73 9.42
N THR A 44 -4.41 -11.95 8.40
CA THR A 44 -3.45 -11.39 7.45
C THR A 44 -3.71 -9.90 7.24
N THR A 45 -2.70 -9.06 7.45
CA THR A 45 -2.77 -7.66 7.03
C THR A 45 -2.62 -7.60 5.51
N VAL A 46 -3.65 -7.14 4.82
CA VAL A 46 -3.68 -6.98 3.36
C VAL A 46 -3.81 -5.51 2.98
N VAL A 47 -3.23 -5.15 1.84
CA VAL A 47 -3.42 -3.85 1.19
C VAL A 47 -4.17 -4.02 -0.11
N GLN A 48 -5.21 -3.21 -0.31
CA GLN A 48 -5.85 -3.03 -1.60
C GLN A 48 -5.19 -1.83 -2.29
N SER A 49 -4.40 -2.11 -3.32
CA SER A 49 -3.78 -1.10 -4.16
C SER A 49 -4.45 -1.08 -5.53
N GLN A 50 -4.67 0.12 -6.09
CA GLN A 50 -5.19 0.25 -7.45
C GLN A 50 -4.27 -0.41 -8.50
N ARG A 51 -2.94 -0.38 -8.28
CA ARG A 51 -1.96 -0.94 -9.22
C ARG A 51 -1.76 -2.45 -9.11
N HIS A 52 -1.83 -2.99 -7.89
CA HIS A 52 -1.43 -4.37 -7.60
C HIS A 52 -2.57 -5.26 -7.10
N GLY A 53 -3.78 -4.73 -7.01
CA GLY A 53 -4.92 -5.44 -6.44
C GLY A 53 -4.76 -5.67 -4.93
N SER A 54 -5.30 -6.78 -4.45
CA SER A 54 -5.17 -7.20 -3.04
C SER A 54 -3.85 -7.92 -2.83
N VAL A 55 -2.97 -7.35 -2.00
CA VAL A 55 -1.64 -7.89 -1.68
C VAL A 55 -1.54 -8.19 -0.19
N LYS A 56 -1.13 -9.42 0.15
CA LYS A 56 -0.84 -9.81 1.54
C LYS A 56 0.46 -9.15 2.00
N ILE A 57 0.47 -8.45 3.12
CA ILE A 57 1.67 -7.80 3.67
C ILE A 57 2.25 -8.63 4.81
N ILE A 58 1.42 -8.97 5.80
CA ILE A 58 1.84 -9.69 7.01
C ILE A 58 0.88 -10.83 7.31
N GLU A 59 1.39 -12.06 7.43
CA GLU A 59 0.64 -13.20 7.95
C GLU A 59 0.95 -13.41 9.43
N TRP A 60 -0.05 -13.28 10.29
CA TRP A 60 0.12 -13.37 11.74
C TRP A 60 0.00 -14.83 12.18
N LYS A 61 1.14 -15.51 12.32
CA LYS A 61 1.17 -16.97 12.66
C LYS A 61 1.56 -17.28 14.11
N SER A 62 2.41 -16.47 14.72
CA SER A 62 3.01 -16.79 16.02
C SER A 62 2.07 -16.52 17.20
N THR A 63 1.86 -17.49 18.09
CA THR A 63 1.08 -17.30 19.34
C THR A 63 1.95 -16.91 20.55
N GLN A 64 3.26 -16.74 20.35
CA GLN A 64 4.28 -16.56 21.40
C GLN A 64 4.26 -15.19 22.11
N PHE A 65 3.23 -14.39 21.88
CA PHE A 65 3.08 -13.03 22.40
C PHE A 65 1.99 -12.93 23.49
N GLY A 66 1.44 -14.08 23.91
CA GLY A 66 0.40 -14.18 24.94
C GLY A 66 -0.99 -13.76 24.45
N ASP A 67 -2.01 -14.02 25.26
CA ASP A 67 -3.42 -13.90 24.86
C ASP A 67 -3.85 -12.45 24.55
N LYS A 68 -3.20 -11.46 25.16
CA LYS A 68 -3.49 -10.03 24.89
C LYS A 68 -2.96 -9.56 23.54
N PHE A 69 -2.05 -10.33 22.93
CA PHE A 69 -1.37 -10.02 21.67
C PHE A 69 -1.42 -11.24 20.74
N ASP A 70 -2.56 -11.92 20.72
CA ASP A 70 -2.82 -13.03 19.81
C ASP A 70 -2.73 -12.57 18.32
N PRO A 71 -2.62 -13.51 17.37
CA PRO A 71 -2.56 -13.20 15.95
C PRO A 71 -3.66 -12.27 15.41
N GLU A 72 -4.91 -12.48 15.81
CA GLU A 72 -6.05 -11.71 15.33
C GLU A 72 -6.03 -10.29 15.88
N THR A 73 -5.78 -10.14 17.18
CA THR A 73 -5.66 -8.83 17.83
C THR A 73 -4.57 -7.99 17.17
N ARG A 74 -3.41 -8.58 16.91
CA ARG A 74 -2.30 -7.89 16.24
C ARG A 74 -2.61 -7.54 14.80
N CYS A 75 -3.22 -8.45 14.06
CA CYS A 75 -3.68 -8.19 12.69
C CYS A 75 -4.59 -6.97 12.63
N ASN A 76 -5.58 -6.88 13.53
CA ASN A 76 -6.49 -5.74 13.58
C ASN A 76 -5.77 -4.44 13.98
N LEU A 77 -4.96 -4.46 15.04
CA LEU A 77 -4.25 -3.27 15.53
C LEU A 77 -3.30 -2.70 14.49
N VAL A 78 -2.49 -3.56 13.87
CA VAL A 78 -1.47 -3.14 12.92
C VAL A 78 -2.10 -2.72 11.60
N SER A 79 -3.13 -3.42 11.11
CA SER A 79 -3.85 -2.99 9.90
C SER A 79 -4.50 -1.61 10.07
N ARG A 80 -5.04 -1.28 11.25
CA ARG A 80 -5.57 0.07 11.53
C ARG A 80 -4.49 1.15 11.50
N LYS A 81 -3.29 0.86 12.02
CA LYS A 81 -2.18 1.81 11.98
C LYS A 81 -1.64 2.00 10.56
N PHE A 82 -1.56 0.92 9.79
CA PHE A 82 -1.25 1.00 8.37
C PHE A 82 -2.22 1.91 7.63
N GLU A 83 -3.51 1.70 7.81
CA GLU A 83 -4.57 2.53 7.23
C GLU A 83 -4.42 4.01 7.64
N LYS A 84 -4.14 4.27 8.93
CA LYS A 84 -3.88 5.63 9.43
C LYS A 84 -2.71 6.29 8.71
N PHE A 85 -1.57 5.61 8.62
CA PHE A 85 -0.36 6.17 7.99
C PHE A 85 -0.50 6.30 6.46
N ALA A 86 -1.23 5.39 5.82
CA ALA A 86 -1.54 5.48 4.40
C ALA A 86 -2.42 6.71 4.10
N LYS A 87 -3.49 6.91 4.88
CA LYS A 87 -4.35 8.10 4.78
C LYS A 87 -3.62 9.40 5.08
N ALA A 88 -2.68 9.38 6.01
CA ALA A 88 -1.83 10.52 6.33
C ALA A 88 -0.71 10.76 5.30
N GLY A 89 -0.49 9.84 4.34
CA GLY A 89 0.59 9.94 3.36
C GLY A 89 2.00 9.68 3.93
N THR A 90 2.10 9.18 5.16
CA THR A 90 3.38 8.94 5.86
C THR A 90 3.88 7.50 5.77
N LEU A 91 3.12 6.60 5.16
CA LEU A 91 3.54 5.23 4.91
C LEU A 91 4.46 5.14 3.69
N LYS A 92 5.77 5.37 3.89
CA LYS A 92 6.79 5.30 2.83
C LYS A 92 7.89 4.30 3.12
N TYR A 93 8.46 4.35 4.31
CA TYR A 93 9.54 3.47 4.71
C TYR A 93 9.19 2.75 6.01
N PHE A 94 9.58 1.49 6.11
CA PHE A 94 9.65 0.78 7.37
C PHE A 94 11.04 0.92 7.97
N THR A 95 11.08 1.14 9.27
CA THR A 95 12.34 1.14 10.01
C THR A 95 12.15 0.61 11.42
N THR A 96 13.25 0.49 12.16
CA THR A 96 13.28 -0.02 13.53
C THR A 96 13.81 1.03 14.49
N GLY A 97 13.31 1.01 15.72
CA GLY A 97 13.71 1.93 16.77
C GLY A 97 13.49 1.36 18.17
N SER A 98 13.53 2.23 19.17
CA SER A 98 13.27 1.86 20.57
C SER A 98 12.39 2.92 21.22
N VAL A 99 11.27 2.49 21.79
CA VAL A 99 10.35 3.34 22.56
C VAL A 99 10.21 2.72 23.94
N ASN A 100 10.45 3.49 25.01
CA ASN A 100 10.37 3.01 26.40
C ASN A 100 11.20 1.74 26.67
N ARG A 101 12.40 1.64 26.07
CA ARG A 101 13.29 0.46 26.14
C ARG A 101 12.68 -0.82 25.55
N GLN A 102 11.72 -0.68 24.63
CA GLN A 102 11.16 -1.78 23.87
C GLN A 102 11.48 -1.59 22.40
N PRO A 103 11.97 -2.63 21.70
CA PRO A 103 12.19 -2.56 20.26
C PRO A 103 10.86 -2.34 19.54
N VAL A 104 10.86 -1.50 18.51
CA VAL A 104 9.65 -1.17 17.74
C VAL A 104 9.92 -1.19 16.23
N ILE A 105 8.85 -1.43 15.48
CA ILE A 105 8.80 -1.24 14.02
C ILE A 105 7.95 0.00 13.75
N CYS A 106 8.44 0.90 12.90
CA CYS A 106 7.77 2.14 12.52
C CYS A 106 7.47 2.21 11.03
N ALA A 107 6.46 2.99 10.67
CA ALA A 107 6.26 3.53 9.33
C ALA A 107 6.58 5.02 9.34
N VAL A 108 7.45 5.46 8.44
CA VAL A 108 7.93 6.83 8.38
C VAL A 108 7.87 7.39 6.96
N ALA A 109 7.70 8.72 6.86
CA ALA A 109 7.56 9.41 5.59
C ALA A 109 8.90 9.60 4.85
N SER A 110 10.02 9.61 5.59
CA SER A 110 11.37 9.82 5.05
C SER A 110 12.40 9.02 5.83
N GLN A 111 13.58 8.78 5.25
CA GLN A 111 14.67 8.10 5.94
C GLN A 111 15.24 8.93 7.11
N SER A 112 15.10 10.26 7.08
CA SER A 112 15.50 11.13 8.19
C SER A 112 14.50 11.15 9.36
N SER A 113 13.29 10.62 9.18
CA SER A 113 12.25 10.66 10.21
C SER A 113 12.58 9.72 11.38
N PRO A 114 12.33 10.13 12.63
CA PRO A 114 12.54 9.29 13.79
C PRO A 114 11.55 8.11 13.82
N CYS A 115 11.98 7.01 14.43
CA CYS A 115 11.12 5.89 14.80
C CYS A 115 10.82 5.98 16.30
N ASP A 116 9.64 6.51 16.59
CA ASP A 116 9.17 6.91 17.91
C ASP A 116 7.71 6.46 18.15
N SER A 117 7.08 6.93 19.24
CA SER A 117 5.70 6.55 19.56
C SER A 117 4.66 6.99 18.54
N GLU A 118 4.93 8.02 17.74
CA GLU A 118 3.98 8.56 16.76
C GLU A 118 4.01 7.80 15.44
N SER A 119 5.20 7.34 15.06
CA SER A 119 5.47 6.55 13.84
C SER A 119 5.40 5.03 14.07
N MET A 120 5.28 4.58 15.33
CA MET A 120 5.26 3.17 15.71
C MET A 120 4.04 2.41 15.16
N LEU A 121 4.32 1.41 14.33
CA LEU A 121 3.35 0.39 13.92
C LEU A 121 3.16 -0.65 15.03
N TYR A 122 4.24 -1.22 15.54
CA TYR A 122 4.17 -2.38 16.42
C TYR A 122 5.36 -2.44 17.38
N THR A 123 5.08 -2.85 18.61
CA THR A 123 6.10 -3.07 19.64
C THR A 123 6.48 -4.54 19.71
N LEU A 124 7.77 -4.80 19.71
CA LEU A 124 8.35 -6.13 19.79
C LEU A 124 8.68 -6.48 21.24
N ARG A 125 8.81 -7.77 21.54
CA ARG A 125 9.35 -8.22 22.82
C ARG A 125 10.83 -7.82 22.94
N LYS A 126 11.29 -7.61 24.17
CA LYS A 126 12.66 -7.14 24.43
C LYS A 126 13.76 -8.12 24.02
N ASP A 127 13.42 -9.40 23.92
CA ASP A 127 14.33 -10.51 23.62
C ASP A 127 14.48 -10.80 22.11
N VAL A 128 13.78 -10.07 21.24
CA VAL A 128 13.84 -10.29 19.79
C VAL A 128 14.54 -9.15 19.06
N SER A 129 15.33 -9.49 18.03
CA SER A 129 15.95 -8.50 17.15
C SER A 129 14.87 -7.81 16.30
N ALA A 130 14.80 -6.48 16.40
CA ALA A 130 13.84 -5.71 15.63
C ALA A 130 14.07 -5.79 14.12
N ARG A 131 15.34 -5.80 13.71
CA ARG A 131 15.76 -5.92 12.31
C ARG A 131 15.36 -7.27 11.73
N GLU A 132 15.68 -8.36 12.42
CA GLU A 132 15.33 -9.71 11.94
C GLU A 132 13.83 -9.95 11.98
N THR A 133 13.14 -9.42 12.99
CA THR A 133 11.66 -9.48 13.02
C THR A 133 11.06 -8.71 11.87
N LEU A 134 11.56 -7.52 11.53
CA LEU A 134 11.05 -6.74 10.39
C LEU A 134 11.25 -7.49 9.07
N LYS A 135 12.44 -8.06 8.85
CA LYS A 135 12.72 -8.90 7.67
C LYS A 135 11.76 -10.08 7.59
N LEU A 136 11.59 -10.82 8.68
CA LEU A 136 10.67 -11.96 8.75
C LEU A 136 9.22 -11.55 8.51
N LEU A 137 8.77 -10.47 9.15
CA LEU A 137 7.39 -9.98 9.08
C LEU A 137 7.01 -9.56 7.67
N LEU A 138 7.96 -8.98 6.95
CA LEU A 138 7.80 -8.55 5.57
C LEU A 138 8.21 -9.63 4.56
N ASP A 139 8.65 -10.81 5.00
CA ASP A 139 9.20 -11.89 4.16
C ASP A 139 10.29 -11.38 3.20
N ILE A 140 11.16 -10.50 3.70
CA ILE A 140 12.29 -9.95 2.95
C ILE A 140 13.37 -11.02 2.90
N LYS A 141 13.44 -11.73 1.78
CA LYS A 141 14.59 -12.59 1.44
C LYS A 141 15.76 -11.70 1.01
N SER A 142 16.99 -12.10 1.29
CA SER A 142 18.19 -11.37 0.84
C SER A 142 18.13 -11.20 -0.69
N GLY A 143 17.90 -9.97 -1.17
CA GLY A 143 17.77 -9.65 -2.59
C GLY A 143 16.36 -9.27 -3.08
N ALA A 144 15.31 -9.37 -2.24
CA ALA A 144 13.93 -9.04 -2.62
C ALA A 144 13.62 -7.52 -2.58
N THR A 145 14.44 -6.74 -1.89
CA THR A 145 14.41 -5.28 -1.89
C THR A 145 15.72 -4.85 -2.53
N GLY A 146 15.69 -4.25 -3.71
CA GLY A 146 16.82 -3.89 -4.58
C GLY A 146 17.86 -2.93 -3.99
N ASN A 147 17.78 -2.64 -2.70
CA ASN A 147 18.85 -2.01 -1.92
C ASN A 147 19.61 -3.09 -1.15
N ALA A 148 20.91 -3.23 -1.40
CA ALA A 148 21.78 -4.07 -0.61
C ALA A 148 21.61 -3.72 0.88
N LEU A 149 21.25 -4.70 1.70
CA LEU A 149 21.09 -4.51 3.13
C LEU A 149 22.46 -4.29 3.75
N ASN A 150 22.81 -3.04 4.04
CA ASN A 150 24.06 -2.72 4.73
C ASN A 150 24.04 -3.35 6.14
N GLU A 151 25.09 -4.08 6.47
CA GLU A 151 25.28 -4.76 7.76
C GLU A 151 25.72 -3.77 8.87
N THR A 152 26.39 -2.68 8.49
CA THR A 152 27.01 -1.73 9.42
C THR A 152 26.06 -0.61 9.85
N GLU A 153 24.97 -0.36 9.12
CA GLU A 153 24.00 0.66 9.51
C GLU A 153 23.07 0.19 10.62
N SER A 154 23.00 0.97 11.70
CA SER A 154 22.20 0.67 12.89
C SER A 154 20.68 0.62 12.63
N ARG A 155 20.20 1.20 11.53
CA ARG A 155 18.79 1.23 11.14
C ARG A 155 18.62 0.74 9.71
N ILE A 156 17.61 -0.11 9.51
CA ILE A 156 17.18 -0.54 8.19
C ILE A 156 16.04 0.38 7.72
N TYR A 157 16.05 0.77 6.46
CA TYR A 157 14.92 1.44 5.80
C TYR A 157 14.45 0.57 4.65
N VAL A 158 13.17 0.18 4.68
CA VAL A 158 12.58 -0.65 3.62
C VAL A 158 11.43 0.11 2.98
N ASP A 159 11.50 0.30 1.66
CA ASP A 159 10.46 0.99 0.89
C ASP A 159 9.17 0.15 0.83
N PHE A 160 8.04 0.79 1.17
CA PHE A 160 6.74 0.13 1.18
C PHE A 160 6.27 -0.29 -0.21
N ASP A 161 6.43 0.57 -1.21
CA ASP A 161 5.95 0.30 -2.57
C ASP A 161 6.75 -0.84 -3.22
N GLU A 162 8.04 -0.94 -2.88
CA GLU A 162 8.88 -2.07 -3.27
C GLU A 162 8.36 -3.40 -2.70
N ILE A 163 7.99 -3.45 -1.42
CA ILE A 163 7.43 -4.65 -0.78
C ILE A 163 6.12 -5.05 -1.47
N VAL A 164 5.22 -4.10 -1.72
CA VAL A 164 3.94 -4.37 -2.39
C VAL A 164 4.17 -4.93 -3.78
N ARG A 165 5.08 -4.34 -4.55
CA ARG A 165 5.44 -4.80 -5.89
C ARG A 165 5.98 -6.23 -5.84
N ALA A 166 6.99 -6.50 -5.03
CA ALA A 166 7.63 -7.80 -4.92
C ALA A 166 6.63 -8.90 -4.52
N LYS A 167 5.78 -8.64 -3.53
CA LYS A 167 4.76 -9.60 -3.07
C LYS A 167 3.65 -9.82 -4.11
N SER A 168 3.27 -8.79 -4.85
CA SER A 168 2.28 -8.94 -5.93
C SER A 168 2.80 -9.84 -7.05
N GLN A 169 4.06 -9.67 -7.45
CA GLN A 169 4.71 -10.49 -8.48
C GLN A 169 4.86 -11.94 -8.05
N ALA A 170 5.30 -12.18 -6.80
CA ALA A 170 5.42 -13.53 -6.25
C ALA A 170 4.08 -14.28 -6.22
N SER A 171 2.99 -13.58 -5.90
CA SER A 171 1.63 -14.13 -5.92
C SER A 171 1.19 -14.49 -7.34
N GLN A 172 1.44 -13.60 -8.31
CA GLN A 172 1.11 -13.84 -9.72
C GLN A 172 1.91 -15.00 -10.32
N ALA A 173 3.22 -15.11 -10.01
CA ALA A 173 4.06 -16.21 -10.47
C ALA A 173 3.62 -17.58 -9.91
N SER A 174 3.15 -17.58 -8.66
CA SER A 174 2.59 -18.77 -8.01
C SER A 174 1.26 -19.19 -8.68
N GLN A 175 0.42 -18.22 -9.05
CA GLN A 175 -0.86 -18.46 -9.74
C GLN A 175 -0.66 -18.89 -11.20
N ALA A 176 0.30 -18.30 -11.93
CA ALA A 176 0.63 -18.69 -13.30
C ALA A 176 1.16 -20.13 -13.37
N SER A 177 1.99 -20.54 -12.40
CA SER A 177 2.50 -21.91 -12.29
C SER A 177 1.38 -22.94 -12.02
N GLN A 178 0.32 -22.55 -11.30
CA GLN A 178 -0.84 -23.41 -11.04
C GLN A 178 -1.80 -23.48 -12.23
N ALA A 179 -1.93 -22.40 -13.01
CA ALA A 179 -2.76 -22.37 -14.21
C ALA A 179 -2.20 -23.25 -15.34
N SER A 180 -0.88 -23.36 -15.49
CA SER A 180 -0.25 -24.21 -16.53
C SER A 180 -0.31 -25.72 -16.26
N GLN A 181 -0.68 -26.16 -15.05
CA GLN A 181 -0.80 -27.59 -14.71
C GLN A 181 -2.21 -28.17 -14.96
N THR A 182 -3.17 -27.34 -15.36
CA THR A 182 -4.53 -27.80 -15.72
C THR A 182 -4.65 -27.90 -17.25
N GLN A 183 -3.84 -28.75 -17.88
CA GLN A 183 -3.94 -29.01 -19.31
C GLN A 183 -4.86 -30.22 -19.50
N PRO A 184 -6.04 -30.08 -20.12
CA PRO A 184 -6.94 -31.22 -20.32
C PRO A 184 -6.29 -32.20 -21.29
N LEU A 185 -6.18 -33.46 -20.87
CA LEU A 185 -5.94 -34.60 -21.75
C LEU A 185 -7.16 -34.68 -22.69
N PHE A 186 -6.96 -34.31 -23.94
CA PHE A 186 -7.82 -34.70 -25.06
C PHE A 186 -7.05 -35.68 -25.94
#